data_AF-A0A8S3HR07-F1
#
_entry.id   AF-A0A8S3HR07-F1
#
_cell.length_a   1.000
_cell.length_b   1.000
_cell.length_c   1.000
_cell.angle_alpha   90.00
_cell.angle_beta   90.00
_cell.angle_gamma   90.00
#
_symmetry.space_group_name_H-M   'P 1'
#
loop_
_entity.id
_entity.type
_entity.pdbx_description
1 polymer ?
#
loop_
_entity_poly.entity_id
_entity_poly.type
_entity_poly.pdbx_seq_one_letter_code
_entity_poly.pdbx_strand_id
1 'polypeptide(L)'
;MYPQQYPTPAAPPPPQYSNQMGSNSLQETNDDRMGKFQYLVGRYEINREFATRLRGLEGYEIVFIVDDSGSMNSPVGNASGPYDRNPTRWDELRQTVSIVVDIATVFDPNGIDIFFLNRQPLRNVKNAEQLAPAFAV
;
A
#
# COMPACT_ATOMS: atom_id res chain seq x y z
N MET A 1 -5.09 65.81 -40.02
CA MET A 1 -4.22 64.75 -39.46
C MET A 1 -5.14 63.66 -38.94
N TYR A 2 -5.35 62.57 -39.70
CA TYR A 2 -6.17 61.44 -39.26
C TYR A 2 -5.28 60.38 -38.58
N PRO A 3 -5.72 59.76 -37.47
CA PRO A 3 -4.93 58.73 -36.80
C PRO A 3 -4.95 57.42 -37.61
N GLN A 4 -3.76 56.86 -37.85
CA GLN A 4 -3.56 55.51 -38.39
C GLN A 4 -3.92 54.47 -37.32
N GLN A 5 -4.94 53.64 -37.58
CA GLN A 5 -5.22 52.44 -36.78
C GLN A 5 -4.33 51.30 -37.26
N TYR A 6 -3.49 50.78 -36.36
CA TYR A 6 -2.73 49.55 -36.62
C TYR A 6 -3.62 48.33 -36.33
N PRO A 7 -3.56 47.27 -37.16
CA PRO A 7 -4.33 46.06 -36.92
C PRO A 7 -3.77 45.28 -35.73
N THR A 8 -4.67 44.81 -34.86
CA THR A 8 -4.34 43.90 -33.75
C THR A 8 -3.99 42.51 -34.29
N PRO A 9 -2.87 41.90 -33.87
CA PRO A 9 -2.57 40.51 -34.22
C PRO A 9 -3.62 39.59 -33.57
N ALA A 10 -4.26 38.75 -34.37
CA ALA A 10 -5.13 37.69 -33.84
C ALA A 10 -4.26 36.66 -33.09
N ALA A 11 -4.60 36.40 -31.83
CA ALA A 11 -3.96 35.33 -31.06
C ALA A 11 -4.21 33.98 -31.75
N PRO A 12 -3.21 33.09 -31.82
CA PRO A 12 -3.41 31.75 -32.37
C PRO A 12 -4.45 30.98 -31.53
N PRO A 13 -5.27 30.12 -32.18
CA PRO A 13 -6.26 29.33 -31.47
C PRO A 13 -5.61 28.43 -30.43
N PRO A 14 -6.26 28.20 -29.27
CA PRO A 14 -5.73 27.33 -28.24
C PRO A 14 -5.51 25.91 -28.79
N PRO A 15 -4.44 25.21 -28.37
CA PRO A 15 -4.19 23.84 -28.77
C PRO A 15 -5.39 22.96 -28.40
N GLN A 16 -5.86 22.16 -29.36
CA GLN A 16 -6.91 21.18 -29.11
C GLN A 16 -6.30 20.01 -28.32
N TYR A 17 -6.63 19.93 -27.03
CA TYR A 17 -6.31 18.76 -26.22
C TYR A 17 -7.22 17.61 -26.64
N SER A 18 -6.63 16.54 -27.18
CA SER A 18 -7.34 15.30 -27.46
C SER A 18 -7.72 14.60 -26.15
N ASN A 19 -9.00 14.64 -25.80
CA ASN A 19 -9.57 13.79 -24.75
C ASN A 19 -9.58 12.33 -25.22
N GLN A 20 -8.48 11.59 -25.09
CA GLN A 20 -8.48 10.17 -25.45
C GLN A 20 -7.65 9.22 -24.57
N MET A 21 -7.14 9.65 -23.41
CA MET A 21 -6.41 8.76 -22.51
C MET A 21 -6.85 8.97 -21.07
N GLY A 22 -7.75 8.13 -20.55
CA GLY A 22 -8.12 8.20 -19.13
C GLY A 22 -9.05 7.11 -18.64
N SER A 23 -9.85 6.47 -19.51
CA SER A 23 -10.83 5.48 -19.07
C SER A 23 -10.27 4.06 -18.95
N ASN A 24 -9.40 3.62 -19.85
CA ASN A 24 -8.96 2.21 -19.88
C ASN A 24 -7.95 1.87 -18.77
N SER A 25 -7.02 2.77 -18.43
CA SER A 25 -5.98 2.52 -17.42
C SER A 25 -6.55 2.40 -15.99
N LEU A 26 -7.64 3.11 -15.69
CA LEU A 26 -8.31 3.04 -14.38
C LEU A 26 -9.16 1.77 -14.22
N GLN A 27 -9.68 1.21 -15.31
CA GLN A 27 -10.42 -0.04 -15.26
C GLN A 27 -9.49 -1.25 -15.11
N GLU A 28 -8.39 -1.30 -15.88
CA GLU A 28 -7.40 -2.39 -15.77
C GLU A 28 -6.77 -2.49 -14.37
N THR A 29 -6.50 -1.34 -13.73
CA THR A 29 -5.95 -1.31 -12.36
C THR A 29 -6.93 -1.78 -11.30
N ASN A 30 -8.24 -1.56 -11.48
CA ASN A 30 -9.26 -2.03 -10.55
C ASN A 30 -9.54 -3.53 -10.68
N ASP A 31 -9.54 -4.05 -11.91
CA ASP A 31 -9.73 -5.48 -12.16
C ASP A 31 -8.54 -6.31 -11.61
N ASP A 32 -7.31 -5.81 -11.79
CA ASP A 32 -6.11 -6.43 -11.21
C ASP A 32 -6.13 -6.41 -9.68
N ARG A 33 -6.52 -5.27 -9.07
CA ARG A 33 -6.70 -5.16 -7.61
C ARG A 33 -7.75 -6.12 -7.07
N MET A 34 -8.89 -6.25 -7.75
CA MET A 34 -9.94 -7.17 -7.35
C MET A 34 -9.48 -8.63 -7.47
N GLY A 35 -8.74 -8.97 -8.53
CA GLY A 35 -8.11 -10.28 -8.69
C GLY A 35 -7.11 -10.57 -7.56
N LYS A 36 -6.24 -9.62 -7.25
CA LYS A 36 -5.30 -9.70 -6.11
C LYS A 36 -6.03 -9.86 -4.78
N PHE A 37 -7.12 -9.12 -4.56
CA PHE A 37 -7.94 -9.26 -3.36
C PHE A 37 -8.50 -10.68 -3.20
N GLN A 38 -9.10 -11.22 -4.27
CA GLN A 38 -9.66 -12.58 -4.27
C GLN A 38 -8.59 -13.64 -4.00
N TYR A 39 -7.41 -13.49 -4.61
CA TYR A 39 -6.26 -14.35 -4.35
C TYR A 39 -5.86 -14.33 -2.86
N LEU A 40 -5.74 -13.15 -2.26
CA LEU A 40 -5.34 -13.00 -0.86
C LEU A 40 -6.40 -13.52 0.11
N VAL A 41 -7.68 -13.30 -0.17
CA VAL A 41 -8.80 -13.86 0.60
C VAL A 41 -8.74 -15.39 0.62
N GLY A 42 -8.48 -16.01 -0.54
CA GLY A 42 -8.30 -17.46 -0.63
C GLY A 42 -7.04 -17.94 0.10
N ARG A 43 -5.91 -17.27 -0.11
CA ARG A 43 -4.61 -17.61 0.49
C ARG A 43 -4.63 -17.58 2.02
N TYR A 44 -5.30 -16.59 2.60
CA TYR A 44 -5.37 -16.40 4.06
C TYR A 44 -6.67 -16.95 4.68
N GLU A 45 -7.44 -17.73 3.91
CA GLU A 45 -8.68 -18.37 4.36
C GLU A 45 -9.67 -17.37 5.02
N ILE A 46 -9.69 -16.14 4.51
CA ILE A 46 -10.56 -15.08 5.04
C ILE A 46 -11.99 -15.43 4.67
N ASN A 47 -12.85 -15.62 5.68
CA ASN A 47 -14.23 -15.96 5.40
C ASN A 47 -14.94 -14.82 4.65
N ARG A 48 -16.00 -15.18 3.92
CA ARG A 48 -16.71 -14.25 3.04
C ARG A 48 -17.26 -13.01 3.76
N GLU A 49 -17.70 -13.17 5.00
CA GLU A 49 -18.24 -12.06 5.78
C GLU A 49 -17.15 -11.03 6.12
N PHE A 50 -15.99 -11.49 6.59
CA PHE A 50 -14.84 -10.61 6.83
C PHE A 50 -14.32 -9.99 5.54
N ALA A 51 -14.25 -10.75 4.44
CA ALA A 51 -13.82 -10.20 3.15
C ALA A 51 -14.74 -9.06 2.67
N THR A 52 -16.06 -9.18 2.87
CA THR A 52 -17.01 -8.09 2.58
C THR A 52 -16.73 -6.85 3.44
N ARG A 53 -16.44 -7.03 4.74
CA ARG A 53 -16.12 -5.91 5.64
C ARG A 53 -14.79 -5.25 5.27
N LEU A 54 -13.79 -6.02 4.87
CA LEU A 54 -12.49 -5.49 4.45
C LEU A 54 -12.60 -4.55 3.24
N ARG A 55 -13.55 -4.79 2.33
CA ARG A 55 -13.82 -3.85 1.23
C ARG A 55 -14.27 -2.46 1.69
N GLY A 56 -14.78 -2.33 2.92
CA GLY A 56 -15.09 -1.03 3.51
C GLY A 56 -13.87 -0.15 3.77
N LEU A 57 -12.65 -0.67 3.65
CA LEU A 57 -11.41 0.10 3.75
C LEU A 57 -11.02 0.80 2.45
N GLU A 58 -11.75 0.56 1.34
CA GLU A 58 -11.47 1.22 0.07
C GLU A 58 -11.66 2.75 0.17
N GLY A 59 -10.70 3.50 -0.36
CA GLY A 59 -10.71 4.96 -0.34
C GLY A 59 -10.22 5.59 0.97
N TYR A 60 -9.77 4.78 1.93
CA TYR A 60 -9.07 5.26 3.12
C TYR A 60 -7.56 5.17 2.97
N GLU A 61 -6.86 6.12 3.56
CA GLU A 61 -5.42 6.01 3.81
C GLU A 61 -5.20 5.07 4.99
N ILE A 62 -4.33 4.07 4.82
CA ILE A 62 -4.08 3.07 5.86
C ILE A 62 -2.73 3.30 6.51
N VAL A 63 -2.73 3.42 7.84
CA VAL A 63 -1.52 3.61 8.65
C VAL A 63 -1.41 2.51 9.70
N PHE A 64 -0.22 1.91 9.80
CA PHE A 64 0.14 0.95 10.84
C PHE A 64 1.05 1.57 11.89
N ILE A 65 0.78 1.28 13.16
CA ILE A 65 1.67 1.60 14.27
C ILE A 65 2.13 0.28 14.88
N VAL A 66 3.44 0.09 14.95
CA VAL A 66 4.09 -1.18 15.24
C VAL A 66 4.98 -1.03 16.47
N ASP A 67 4.77 -1.88 17.47
CA ASP A 67 5.64 -1.95 18.63
C ASP A 67 6.96 -2.64 18.28
N ASP A 68 8.06 -1.95 18.55
CA ASP A 68 9.44 -2.46 18.42
C ASP A 68 10.22 -2.30 19.74
N SER A 69 9.51 -2.30 20.86
CA SER A 69 10.10 -2.34 22.19
C SER A 69 10.96 -3.59 22.40
N GLY A 70 11.90 -3.52 23.34
CA GLY A 70 12.75 -4.67 23.69
C GLY A 70 11.97 -5.91 24.15
N SER A 71 10.73 -5.75 24.62
CA SER A 71 9.84 -6.85 25.01
C SER A 71 9.45 -7.75 23.81
N MET A 72 9.55 -7.24 22.58
CA MET A 72 9.28 -7.99 21.36
C MET A 72 10.33 -9.08 21.07
N ASN A 73 11.48 -9.05 21.75
CA ASN A 73 12.47 -10.14 21.69
C ASN A 73 12.10 -11.35 22.57
N SER A 74 10.97 -11.29 23.28
CA SER A 74 10.51 -12.41 24.10
C SER A 74 10.19 -13.63 23.24
N PRO A 75 10.67 -14.84 23.59
CA PRO A 75 10.27 -16.06 22.91
C PRO A 75 8.77 -16.31 23.03
N VAL A 76 8.16 -16.81 21.96
CA VAL A 76 6.73 -17.17 21.88
C VAL A 76 6.52 -18.68 21.72
N GLY A 77 7.59 -19.41 21.45
CA GLY A 77 7.57 -20.85 21.31
C GLY A 77 8.97 -21.42 21.33
N ASN A 78 9.06 -22.70 21.02
CA ASN A 78 10.34 -23.40 20.90
C ASN A 78 10.79 -23.44 19.44
N ALA A 79 12.09 -23.45 19.25
CA ALA A 79 12.74 -23.74 17.99
C ALA A 79 12.25 -25.08 17.41
N SER A 80 12.04 -25.12 16.09
CA SER A 80 11.61 -26.33 15.37
C SER A 80 12.72 -27.39 15.30
N GLY A 81 13.99 -26.95 15.33
CA GLY A 81 15.17 -27.81 15.30
C GLY A 81 16.17 -27.48 16.41
N PRO A 82 17.11 -28.40 16.70
CA PRO A 82 18.08 -28.25 17.80
C PRO A 82 19.09 -27.11 17.61
N TYR A 83 19.21 -26.57 16.40
CA TYR A 83 20.12 -25.46 16.07
C TYR A 83 19.38 -24.19 15.65
N ASP A 84 18.05 -24.22 15.61
CA ASP A 84 17.25 -23.04 15.27
C ASP A 84 17.11 -22.14 16.49
N ARG A 85 16.94 -20.84 16.26
CA ARG A 85 16.57 -19.92 17.34
C ARG A 85 15.08 -20.07 17.67
N ASN A 86 14.73 -19.83 18.93
CA ASN A 86 13.32 -19.72 19.30
C ASN A 86 12.68 -18.54 18.56
N PRO A 87 11.45 -18.71 18.02
CA PRO A 87 10.70 -17.60 17.46
C PRO A 87 10.39 -16.59 18.57
N THR A 88 10.45 -15.30 18.23
CA THR A 88 10.14 -14.19 19.14
C THR A 88 8.83 -13.51 18.73
N ARG A 89 8.28 -12.66 19.61
CA ARG A 89 7.13 -11.81 19.26
C ARG A 89 7.42 -10.92 18.06
N TRP A 90 8.68 -10.50 17.89
CA TRP A 90 9.15 -9.74 16.73
C TRP A 90 8.98 -10.52 15.41
N ASP A 91 9.20 -11.83 15.43
CA ASP A 91 8.99 -12.69 14.26
C ASP A 91 7.51 -12.86 13.90
N GLU A 92 6.67 -13.09 14.91
CA GLU A 92 5.21 -13.16 14.72
C GLU A 92 4.64 -11.83 14.22
N LEU A 93 5.13 -10.72 14.77
CA LEU A 93 4.76 -9.39 14.31
C LEU A 93 5.17 -9.18 12.86
N ARG A 94 6.41 -9.53 12.48
CA ARG A 94 6.87 -9.47 11.08
C ARG A 94 5.91 -10.21 10.16
N GLN A 95 5.58 -11.45 10.50
CA GLN A 95 4.67 -12.26 9.69
C GLN A 95 3.29 -11.60 9.58
N THR A 96 2.75 -11.11 10.69
CA THR A 96 1.45 -10.45 10.74
C THR A 96 1.43 -9.18 9.89
N VAL A 97 2.43 -8.30 10.06
CA VAL A 97 2.52 -7.04 9.30
C VAL A 97 2.69 -7.33 7.80
N SER A 98 3.45 -8.35 7.40
CA SER A 98 3.56 -8.77 6.00
C SER A 98 2.20 -9.13 5.40
N ILE A 99 1.42 -9.98 6.09
CA ILE A 99 0.08 -10.39 5.64
C ILE A 99 -0.81 -9.17 5.48
N VAL A 100 -0.79 -8.28 6.48
CA VAL A 100 -1.68 -7.13 6.50
C VAL A 100 -1.29 -6.10 5.43
N VAL A 101 0.01 -5.89 5.16
CA VAL A 101 0.49 -5.03 4.07
C VAL A 101 0.00 -5.53 2.71
N ASP A 102 0.10 -6.83 2.45
CA ASP A 102 -0.37 -7.39 1.18
C ASP A 102 -1.86 -7.15 0.95
N ILE A 103 -2.66 -7.24 2.02
CA ILE A 103 -4.11 -6.99 1.98
C ILE A 103 -4.39 -5.48 1.87
N ALA A 104 -3.79 -4.66 2.72
CA ALA A 104 -4.06 -3.23 2.83
C ALA A 104 -3.70 -2.47 1.54
N THR A 105 -2.61 -2.84 0.87
CA THR A 105 -2.18 -2.24 -0.40
C THR A 105 -3.12 -2.51 -1.57
N VAL A 106 -4.09 -3.43 -1.41
CA VAL A 106 -5.18 -3.59 -2.37
C VAL A 106 -6.22 -2.48 -2.23
N PHE A 107 -6.37 -1.92 -1.03
CA PHE A 107 -7.33 -0.84 -0.74
C PHE A 107 -6.71 0.54 -0.84
N ASP A 108 -5.40 0.64 -0.62
CA ASP A 108 -4.61 1.85 -0.71
C ASP A 108 -3.54 1.77 -1.82
N PRO A 109 -3.82 2.29 -3.04
CA PRO A 109 -2.92 2.18 -4.19
C PRO A 109 -1.66 3.04 -4.07
N ASN A 110 -1.68 4.06 -3.19
CA ASN A 110 -0.50 4.88 -2.93
C ASN A 110 0.53 4.13 -2.09
N GLY A 111 0.11 3.04 -1.44
CA GLY A 111 0.87 2.29 -0.44
C GLY A 111 0.45 2.71 0.96
N ILE A 112 0.97 2.03 1.97
CA ILE A 112 0.63 2.30 3.36
C ILE A 112 1.83 2.82 4.14
N ASP A 113 1.56 3.56 5.21
CA ASP A 113 2.60 4.05 6.10
C ASP A 113 2.72 3.17 7.35
N ILE A 114 3.95 2.86 7.75
CA ILE A 114 4.26 2.03 8.91
C ILE A 114 5.13 2.82 9.87
N PHE A 115 4.59 3.14 11.02
CA PHE A 115 5.29 3.80 12.11
C PHE A 115 5.74 2.76 13.12
N PHE A 116 7.02 2.81 13.48
CA PHE A 116 7.54 2.09 14.63
C PHE A 116 7.56 3.01 15.84
N LEU A 117 7.38 2.47 17.05
CA LEU A 117 7.36 3.28 18.26
C LEU A 117 8.73 3.89 18.59
N ASN A 118 9.83 3.19 18.28
CA ASN A 118 11.17 3.55 18.73
C ASN A 118 12.15 3.88 17.58
N ARG A 119 11.67 4.00 16.34
CA ARG A 119 12.51 4.35 15.16
C ARG A 119 11.73 5.06 14.07
N GLN A 120 12.42 5.40 12.98
CA GLN A 120 11.83 6.09 11.83
C GLN A 120 10.76 5.24 11.11
N PRO A 121 9.70 5.88 10.58
CA PRO A 121 8.66 5.18 9.85
C PRO A 121 9.14 4.73 8.46
N LEU A 122 8.46 3.73 7.91
CA LEU A 122 8.47 3.40 6.48
C LEU A 122 7.25 4.05 5.84
N ARG A 123 7.43 4.64 4.66
CA ARG A 123 6.37 5.36 3.94
C ARG A 123 6.06 4.69 2.62
N ASN A 124 4.81 4.79 2.18
CA ASN A 124 4.34 4.30 0.88
C ASN A 124 4.75 2.83 0.61
N VAL A 125 4.61 1.97 1.62
CA VAL A 125 4.92 0.54 1.52
C VAL A 125 3.88 -0.13 0.62
N LYS A 126 4.34 -0.80 -0.45
CA LYS A 126 3.45 -1.38 -1.49
C LYS A 126 3.35 -2.90 -1.50
N ASN A 127 4.24 -3.57 -0.77
CA ASN A 127 4.27 -5.02 -0.65
C ASN A 127 5.08 -5.45 0.58
N ALA A 128 4.88 -6.69 1.00
CA ALA A 128 5.55 -7.24 2.18
C ALA A 128 7.09 -7.33 2.03
N GLU A 129 7.63 -7.46 0.82
CA GLU A 129 9.09 -7.57 0.62
C GLU A 129 9.84 -6.32 1.10
N GLN A 130 9.22 -5.14 0.98
CA GLN A 130 9.77 -3.87 1.45
C GLN A 130 9.94 -3.79 2.97
N LEU A 131 9.33 -4.70 3.73
CA LEU A 131 9.47 -4.77 5.19
C LEU A 131 10.78 -5.45 5.61
N ALA A 132 11.37 -6.29 4.76
CA ALA A 132 12.48 -7.16 5.15
C ALA A 132 13.65 -6.40 5.80
N PRO A 133 14.10 -5.23 5.29
CA PRO A 133 15.17 -4.46 5.94
C PRO A 133 14.81 -3.95 7.34
N ALA A 134 13.55 -3.61 7.58
CA ALA A 134 13.11 -3.09 8.89
C ALA A 134 13.01 -4.18 9.97
N PHE A 135 12.87 -5.44 9.57
CA PHE A 135 12.83 -6.59 10.48
C PHE A 135 14.14 -7.39 10.53
N ALA A 136 15.22 -6.91 9.89
CA ALA A 136 16.51 -7.60 9.84
C ALA A 136 17.38 -7.43 11.12
N VAL A 137 16.80 -6.90 12.19
CA VAL A 137 17.46 -6.57 13.47
C VAL A 137 17.22 -7.68 14.48
#